data_AF-A0A0C1C9D0-F1
#
_entry.id   AF-A0A0C1C9D0-F1
#
_cell.length_a   1.000
_cell.length_b   1.000
_cell.length_c   1.000
_cell.angle_alpha   90.00
_cell.angle_beta   90.00
_cell.angle_gamma   90.00
#
_symmetry.space_group_name_H-M   'P 1'
#
loop_
_entity.id
_entity.type
_entity.pdbx_description
1 polymer ?
#
loop_
_entity_poly.entity_id
_entity_poly.type
_entity_poly.pdbx_seq_one_letter_code
_entity_poly.pdbx_strand_id
1 'polypeptide(L)'
;MNVLFYLVIHTSNILGIFTDPFEFEGDYGSGINLTRQKIFEQVVSKEALAKNLTGQEIIQLMQSPDASQAEIAEYHRMLVEQALLADHTYGPTLAELIPDDLIQVLIQKQSANREIGFSTEDLENFTAFIHRYGDQHIFHFLRSNLSEFLSLDKILRDHAATKGKDFDLPILGSTEPLIGQKNFELKVALLDKLMCAKTLQLAKPEETVRKSLAEMPKDFLNAYFGPTANTQDLALFCTPAGQTLFYWLYHALNLHLISKDPAMITEINLVKKRFAESLANPEFRAQAFREKLIAANSGLLFTQESDAYIPKALGKENLFLPIDKQNPRDGCFIFLRTDYVGT
;
A
#
# COMPACT_ATOMS: atom_id res chain seq x y z
N MET A 1 -40.60 23.71 36.89
CA MET A 1 -39.30 23.04 36.76
C MET A 1 -38.86 23.17 35.31
N ASN A 2 -37.81 23.95 35.03
CA ASN A 2 -37.23 23.98 33.68
C ASN A 2 -36.31 22.77 33.55
N VAL A 3 -36.74 21.77 32.77
CA VAL A 3 -35.88 20.64 32.40
C VAL A 3 -34.98 21.12 31.26
N LEU A 4 -33.72 21.39 31.59
CA LEU A 4 -32.68 21.58 30.58
C LEU A 4 -32.39 20.22 29.95
N PHE A 5 -32.96 19.98 28.76
CA PHE A 5 -32.55 18.87 27.92
C PHE A 5 -31.20 19.22 27.29
N TYR A 6 -30.12 18.60 27.79
CA TYR A 6 -28.80 18.72 27.19
C TYR A 6 -28.68 17.67 26.08
N LEU A 7 -28.98 18.05 24.84
CA LEU A 7 -28.78 17.20 23.67
C LEU A 7 -27.33 17.33 23.21
N VAL A 8 -26.51 16.31 23.45
CA VAL A 8 -25.18 16.20 22.86
C VAL A 8 -25.31 15.48 21.53
N ILE A 9 -25.11 16.24 20.44
CA ILE A 9 -25.09 15.72 19.06
C ILE A 9 -23.64 15.47 18.66
N HIS A 10 -23.34 14.25 18.25
CA HIS A 10 -22.05 13.92 17.64
C HIS A 10 -22.22 13.62 16.15
N THR A 11 -21.36 14.21 15.33
CA THR A 11 -21.11 13.81 13.94
C THR A 11 -19.80 13.06 13.89
N SER A 12 -19.80 11.84 13.34
CA SER A 12 -18.59 11.03 13.23
C SER A 12 -18.46 10.52 11.79
N ASN A 13 -17.31 10.81 11.16
CA ASN A 13 -16.90 10.10 9.96
C ASN A 13 -16.16 8.84 10.39
N ILE A 14 -16.72 7.66 10.13
CA ILE A 14 -16.27 6.41 10.78
C ILE A 14 -15.32 5.60 9.89
N LEU A 15 -15.33 5.82 8.57
CA LEU A 15 -14.39 5.19 7.65
C LEU A 15 -13.11 6.03 7.51
N GLY A 16 -12.25 5.95 8.52
CA GLY A 16 -10.89 5.61 8.14
C GLY A 16 -10.94 4.16 7.66
N ILE A 17 -10.95 3.89 6.35
CA ILE A 17 -10.46 2.57 5.92
C ILE A 17 -8.98 2.60 6.28
N PHE A 18 -8.67 2.08 7.47
CA PHE A 18 -7.31 1.90 7.88
C PHE A 18 -6.78 0.72 7.06
N THR A 19 -6.10 1.02 5.97
CA THR A 19 -5.37 0.04 5.18
C THR A 19 -3.90 -0.02 5.55
N ASP A 20 -3.37 1.01 6.20
CA ASP A 20 -1.96 1.09 6.55
C ASP A 20 -1.75 0.69 8.02
N PRO A 21 -1.13 -0.47 8.30
CA PRO A 21 -0.83 -0.89 9.67
C PRO A 21 0.15 0.05 10.38
N PHE A 22 0.87 0.91 9.66
CA PHE A 22 1.88 1.78 10.22
C PHE A 22 1.38 3.21 10.50
N GLU A 23 0.24 3.60 9.95
CA GLU A 23 -0.31 4.95 10.16
C GLU A 23 -0.82 5.15 11.59
N PHE A 24 -1.27 4.07 12.24
CA PHE A 24 -1.86 4.09 13.57
C PHE A 24 -1.52 2.78 14.31
N GLU A 25 -0.49 2.79 15.15
CA GLU A 25 -0.10 1.60 15.93
C GLU A 25 -1.10 1.31 17.06
N GLY A 26 -2.36 1.01 16.72
CA GLY A 26 -3.42 0.71 17.66
C GLY A 26 -3.84 1.86 18.60
N ASP A 27 -3.12 2.98 18.61
CA ASP A 27 -3.50 4.21 19.32
C ASP A 27 -3.95 5.29 18.34
N TYR A 28 -4.94 6.08 18.74
CA TYR A 28 -5.59 7.12 17.95
C TYR A 28 -4.70 8.36 17.78
N GLY A 29 -3.48 8.18 17.28
CA GLY A 29 -2.67 9.25 16.67
C GLY A 29 -1.98 10.21 17.63
N SER A 30 -1.67 9.80 18.86
CA SER A 30 -1.00 10.70 19.82
C SER A 30 0.53 10.82 19.64
N GLY A 31 1.17 9.88 18.92
CA GLY A 31 2.63 9.86 18.74
C GLY A 31 3.10 9.30 17.39
N ILE A 32 4.31 9.70 16.99
CA ILE A 32 5.00 9.18 15.80
C ILE A 32 5.44 7.74 16.07
N ASN A 33 4.96 6.78 15.28
CA ASN A 33 5.44 5.41 15.33
C ASN A 33 6.88 5.33 14.76
N LEU A 34 7.84 4.90 15.59
CA LEU A 34 9.25 4.79 15.20
C LEU A 34 9.49 3.75 14.11
N THR A 35 8.76 2.63 14.12
CA THR A 35 8.83 1.61 13.07
C THR A 35 8.31 2.15 11.72
N ARG A 36 7.24 2.96 11.71
CA ARG A 36 6.75 3.67 10.53
C ARG A 36 7.81 4.61 9.99
N GLN A 37 8.44 5.40 10.85
CA GLN A 37 9.51 6.30 10.44
C GLN A 37 10.66 5.52 9.79
N LYS A 38 11.15 4.46 10.44
CA LYS A 38 12.21 3.59 9.89
C LYS A 38 11.82 3.00 8.55
N ILE A 39 10.59 2.48 8.40
CA ILE A 39 10.11 1.90 7.15
C ILE A 39 10.00 2.97 6.08
N PHE A 40 9.38 4.11 6.39
CA PHE A 40 9.21 5.24 5.49
C PHE A 40 10.55 5.70 4.91
N GLU A 41 11.55 5.91 5.78
CA GLU A 41 12.92 6.28 5.40
C GLU A 41 13.59 5.25 4.46
N GLN A 42 13.22 3.97 4.56
CA GLN A 42 13.76 2.92 3.69
C GLN A 42 12.99 2.74 2.38
N VAL A 43 11.67 2.92 2.39
CA VAL A 43 10.83 2.63 1.22
C VAL A 43 10.67 3.84 0.30
N VAL A 44 10.65 5.06 0.84
CA VAL A 44 10.46 6.27 0.02
C VAL A 44 11.74 6.59 -0.75
N SER A 45 11.60 6.99 -2.03
CA SER A 45 12.76 7.40 -2.82
C SER A 45 13.42 8.62 -2.20
N LYS A 46 14.76 8.67 -2.24
CA LYS A 46 15.49 9.86 -1.79
C LYS A 46 15.06 11.09 -2.57
N GLU A 47 14.77 10.90 -3.86
CA GLU A 47 14.24 11.95 -4.73
C GLU A 47 12.91 12.50 -4.19
N ALA A 48 11.96 11.64 -3.80
CA ALA A 48 10.68 12.09 -3.26
C ALA A 48 10.87 12.81 -1.92
N LEU A 49 11.77 12.34 -1.06
CA LEU A 49 12.12 13.06 0.16
C LEU A 49 12.68 14.46 -0.15
N ALA A 50 13.64 14.55 -1.07
CA ALA A 50 14.23 15.81 -1.49
C ALA A 50 13.21 16.78 -2.10
N LYS A 51 12.31 16.29 -2.96
CA LYS A 51 11.25 17.11 -3.61
C LYS A 51 10.27 17.73 -2.62
N ASN A 52 10.04 17.09 -1.48
CA ASN A 52 9.09 17.54 -0.47
C ASN A 52 9.70 18.44 0.62
N LEU A 53 11.01 18.74 0.54
CA LEU A 53 11.64 19.69 1.46
C LEU A 53 11.06 21.10 1.27
N THR A 54 10.70 21.73 2.37
CA THR A 54 10.29 23.14 2.42
C THR A 54 11.49 24.08 2.26
N GLY A 55 11.23 25.33 1.86
CA GLY A 55 12.29 26.34 1.76
C GLY A 55 13.04 26.56 3.08
N GLN A 56 12.37 26.42 4.23
CA GLN A 56 13.03 26.50 5.54
C GLN A 56 13.96 25.32 5.81
N GLU A 57 13.55 24.09 5.48
CA GLU A 57 14.40 22.91 5.62
C GLU A 57 15.61 23.00 4.67
N ILE A 58 15.42 23.52 3.47
CA ILE A 58 16.52 23.79 2.53
C ILE A 58 17.48 24.83 3.12
N ILE A 59 16.99 25.95 3.65
CA ILE A 59 17.82 26.97 4.33
C ILE A 59 18.63 26.35 5.48
N GLN A 60 18.01 25.48 6.27
CA GLN A 60 18.68 24.77 7.37
C GLN A 60 19.78 23.85 6.85
N LEU A 61 19.52 23.09 5.78
CA LEU A 61 20.51 22.22 5.14
C LEU A 61 21.68 23.01 4.52
N MET A 62 21.38 24.16 3.92
CA MET A 62 22.38 25.08 3.36
C MET A 62 23.23 25.77 4.45
N GLN A 63 22.74 25.77 5.71
CA GLN A 63 23.32 26.53 6.81
C GLN A 63 23.50 28.03 6.48
N SER A 64 22.60 28.57 5.65
CA SER A 64 22.65 29.95 5.15
C SER A 64 21.30 30.64 5.36
N PRO A 65 21.08 31.29 6.52
CA PRO A 65 19.78 31.86 6.89
C PRO A 65 19.32 33.01 5.96
N ASP A 66 20.24 33.67 5.26
CA ASP A 66 19.98 34.79 4.35
C ASP A 66 19.96 34.38 2.87
N ALA A 67 19.89 33.08 2.57
CA ALA A 67 19.87 32.58 1.20
C ALA A 67 18.70 33.18 0.39
N SER A 68 19.02 33.68 -0.81
CA SER A 68 18.02 34.17 -1.75
C SER A 68 17.15 33.04 -2.29
N GLN A 69 15.97 33.37 -2.81
CA GLN A 69 15.08 32.37 -3.42
C GLN A 69 15.72 31.64 -4.62
N ALA A 70 16.62 32.31 -5.34
CA ALA A 70 17.36 31.68 -6.44
C ALA A 70 18.37 30.64 -5.94
N GLU A 71 19.08 30.94 -4.84
CA GLU A 71 20.03 30.00 -4.21
C GLU A 71 19.30 28.79 -3.60
N ILE A 72 18.14 29.00 -2.98
CA ILE A 72 17.29 27.94 -2.45
C ILE A 72 16.82 27.02 -3.58
N ALA A 73 16.34 27.58 -4.70
CA ALA A 73 15.86 26.81 -5.84
C ALA A 73 16.99 25.99 -6.50
N GLU A 74 18.18 26.57 -6.64
CA GLU A 74 19.32 25.87 -7.22
C GLU A 74 19.82 24.75 -6.30
N TYR A 75 19.91 25.00 -4.99
CA TYR A 75 20.27 23.96 -4.04
C TYR A 75 19.24 22.82 -4.01
N HIS A 76 17.95 23.14 -4.10
CA HIS A 76 16.89 22.13 -4.20
C HIS A 76 17.06 21.26 -5.44
N ARG A 77 17.32 21.86 -6.60
CA ARG A 77 17.61 21.15 -7.85
C ARG A 77 18.81 20.22 -7.68
N MET A 78 19.90 20.69 -7.08
CA MET A 78 21.08 19.88 -6.79
C MET A 78 20.78 18.69 -5.86
N LEU A 79 19.98 18.89 -4.81
CA LEU A 79 19.58 17.80 -3.90
C LEU A 79 18.77 16.71 -4.64
N VAL A 80 17.84 17.12 -5.51
CA VAL A 80 17.05 16.19 -6.32
C VAL A 80 17.95 15.42 -7.28
N GLU A 81 18.89 16.09 -7.96
CA GLU A 81 19.85 15.44 -8.86
C GLU A 81 20.79 14.47 -8.14
N GLN A 82 21.29 14.85 -6.95
CA GLN A 82 22.09 13.96 -6.11
C GLN A 82 21.30 12.75 -5.63
N ALA A 83 20.03 12.95 -5.26
CA ALA A 83 19.15 11.88 -4.82
C ALA A 83 18.85 10.89 -5.96
N LEU A 84 18.56 11.41 -7.17
CA LEU A 84 18.42 10.61 -8.38
C LEU A 84 19.68 9.80 -8.66
N LEU A 85 20.85 10.44 -8.65
CA LEU A 85 22.12 9.76 -8.87
C LEU A 85 22.36 8.68 -7.82
N ALA A 86 22.03 8.94 -6.55
CA ALA A 86 22.19 7.98 -5.47
C ALA A 86 21.26 6.76 -5.65
N ASP A 87 20.01 6.97 -6.06
CA ASP A 87 19.08 5.87 -6.34
C ASP A 87 19.52 5.05 -7.55
N HIS A 88 20.08 5.71 -8.58
CA HIS A 88 20.69 5.05 -9.75
C HIS A 88 21.99 4.32 -9.46
N THR A 89 22.76 4.72 -8.43
CA THR A 89 24.10 4.15 -8.16
C THR A 89 24.08 3.11 -7.05
N TYR A 90 23.16 3.24 -6.08
CA TYR A 90 23.18 2.46 -4.84
C TYR A 90 21.87 1.72 -4.56
N GLY A 91 20.85 1.85 -5.41
CA GLY A 91 19.65 1.03 -5.33
C GLY A 91 19.97 -0.46 -5.51
N PRO A 92 19.02 -1.38 -5.28
CA PRO A 92 19.21 -2.76 -5.73
C PRO A 92 19.13 -2.84 -7.26
N THR A 93 19.95 -3.70 -7.84
CA THR A 93 19.89 -4.11 -9.24
C THR A 93 18.73 -5.09 -9.47
N LEU A 94 18.35 -5.30 -10.73
CA LEU A 94 17.32 -6.28 -11.09
C LEU A 94 17.75 -7.70 -10.68
N ALA A 95 19.02 -8.07 -10.87
CA ALA A 95 19.55 -9.36 -10.48
C ALA A 95 19.61 -9.56 -8.95
N GLU A 96 19.82 -8.51 -8.17
CA GLU A 96 19.67 -8.57 -6.70
C GLU A 96 18.20 -8.71 -6.28
N LEU A 97 17.26 -8.24 -7.10
CA LEU A 97 15.84 -8.42 -6.85
C LEU A 97 15.34 -9.81 -7.28
N ILE A 98 15.79 -10.29 -8.42
CA ILE A 98 15.48 -11.61 -8.98
C ILE A 98 16.79 -12.38 -9.18
N PRO A 99 17.35 -12.98 -8.11
CA PRO A 99 18.50 -13.86 -8.22
C PRO A 99 18.16 -15.17 -8.95
N ASP A 100 19.18 -15.90 -9.42
CA ASP A 100 19.02 -17.12 -10.22
C ASP A 100 18.20 -18.22 -9.51
N ASP A 101 18.33 -18.33 -8.19
CA ASP A 101 17.52 -19.24 -7.38
C ASP A 101 16.02 -18.88 -7.41
N LEU A 102 15.68 -17.59 -7.53
CA LEU A 102 14.31 -17.13 -7.70
C LEU A 102 13.78 -17.38 -9.12
N ILE A 103 14.66 -17.35 -10.13
CA ILE A 103 14.33 -17.80 -11.49
C ILE A 103 13.93 -19.28 -11.48
N GLN A 104 14.62 -20.13 -10.70
CA GLN A 104 14.23 -21.54 -10.54
C GLN A 104 12.83 -21.69 -9.92
N VAL A 105 12.47 -20.83 -8.97
CA VAL A 105 11.11 -20.80 -8.41
C VAL A 105 10.09 -20.36 -9.47
N LEU A 106 10.39 -19.35 -10.29
CA LEU A 106 9.53 -18.92 -11.39
C LEU A 106 9.29 -20.04 -12.41
N ILE A 107 10.30 -20.84 -12.75
CA ILE A 107 10.17 -22.02 -13.63
C ILE A 107 9.16 -23.03 -13.05
N GLN A 108 9.25 -23.31 -11.75
CA GLN A 108 8.32 -24.20 -11.06
C GLN A 108 6.89 -23.64 -11.07
N LYS A 109 6.74 -22.33 -10.85
CA LYS A 109 5.44 -21.64 -10.91
C LYS A 109 4.83 -21.63 -12.30
N GLN A 110 5.64 -21.41 -13.33
CA GLN A 110 5.18 -21.51 -14.72
C GLN A 110 4.67 -22.92 -14.99
N SER A 111 5.43 -23.95 -14.60
CA SER A 111 5.02 -25.34 -14.79
C SER A 111 3.69 -25.66 -14.10
N ALA A 112 3.47 -25.17 -12.87
CA ALA A 112 2.24 -25.38 -12.12
C ALA A 112 1.04 -24.58 -12.64
N ASN A 113 1.28 -23.42 -13.26
CA ASN A 113 0.24 -22.47 -13.66
C ASN A 113 0.13 -22.31 -15.20
N ARG A 114 0.70 -23.25 -15.97
CA ARG A 114 0.71 -23.19 -17.44
C ARG A 114 -0.70 -23.08 -18.04
N GLU A 115 -1.62 -23.91 -17.56
CA GLU A 115 -2.99 -24.01 -18.08
C GLU A 115 -3.89 -22.83 -17.68
N ILE A 116 -3.42 -21.95 -16.79
CA ILE A 116 -4.23 -20.87 -16.22
C ILE A 116 -3.68 -19.48 -16.56
N GLY A 117 -2.77 -19.39 -17.54
CA GLY A 117 -2.33 -18.11 -18.11
C GLY A 117 -0.90 -17.69 -17.76
N PHE A 118 -0.06 -18.57 -17.22
CA PHE A 118 1.40 -18.34 -17.15
C PHE A 118 2.11 -19.23 -18.19
N SER A 119 2.23 -18.71 -19.42
CA SER A 119 2.76 -19.46 -20.56
C SER A 119 4.28 -19.65 -20.48
N THR A 120 4.82 -20.52 -21.34
CA THR A 120 6.28 -20.67 -21.48
C THR A 120 6.90 -19.44 -22.16
N GLU A 121 6.19 -18.80 -23.08
CA GLU A 121 6.61 -17.55 -23.72
C GLU A 121 6.74 -16.41 -22.69
N ASP A 122 5.81 -16.32 -21.72
CA ASP A 122 5.92 -15.35 -20.62
C ASP A 122 7.23 -15.55 -19.84
N LEU A 123 7.54 -16.78 -19.45
CA LEU A 123 8.75 -17.10 -18.70
C LEU A 123 10.04 -16.82 -19.50
N GLU A 124 10.06 -17.16 -20.79
CA GLU A 124 11.18 -16.84 -21.67
C GLU A 124 11.39 -15.32 -21.77
N ASN A 125 10.31 -14.56 -21.94
CA ASN A 125 10.35 -13.09 -21.96
C ASN A 125 10.82 -12.50 -20.63
N PHE A 126 10.36 -13.04 -19.50
CA PHE A 126 10.81 -12.62 -18.17
C PHE A 126 12.31 -12.83 -18.01
N THR A 127 12.78 -14.02 -18.38
CA THR A 127 14.18 -14.43 -18.23
C THR A 127 15.08 -13.60 -19.15
N ALA A 128 14.65 -13.35 -20.39
CA ALA A 128 15.36 -12.47 -21.33
C ALA A 128 15.46 -11.03 -20.82
N PHE A 129 14.39 -10.49 -20.23
CA PHE A 129 14.39 -9.16 -19.63
C PHE A 129 15.34 -9.07 -18.43
N ILE A 130 15.29 -10.06 -17.53
CA ILE A 130 16.18 -10.14 -16.37
C ILE A 130 17.64 -10.25 -16.80
N HIS A 131 17.96 -11.06 -17.80
CA HIS A 131 19.33 -11.15 -18.30
C HIS A 131 19.80 -9.87 -18.99
N ARG A 132 18.91 -9.18 -19.72
CA ARG A 132 19.26 -7.95 -20.42
C ARG A 132 19.51 -6.77 -19.46
N TYR A 133 18.69 -6.65 -18.42
CA TYR A 133 18.71 -5.51 -17.50
C TYR A 133 19.15 -5.89 -16.08
N GLY A 134 19.76 -7.05 -15.91
CA GLY A 134 20.10 -7.63 -14.60
C GLY A 134 21.01 -6.73 -13.76
N ASP A 135 21.95 -6.05 -14.40
CA ASP A 135 22.91 -5.13 -13.79
C ASP A 135 22.34 -3.72 -13.56
N GLN A 136 21.14 -3.43 -14.06
CA GLN A 136 20.52 -2.11 -13.93
C GLN A 136 19.88 -1.93 -12.57
N HIS A 137 20.11 -0.77 -11.96
CA HIS A 137 19.40 -0.35 -10.74
C HIS A 137 17.94 -0.02 -11.06
N ILE A 138 17.03 -0.77 -10.45
CA ILE A 138 15.60 -0.75 -10.83
C ILE A 138 14.75 0.18 -9.99
N PHE A 139 15.29 0.76 -8.93
CA PHE A 139 14.52 1.51 -7.95
C PHE A 139 13.83 2.73 -8.58
N HIS A 140 14.57 3.55 -9.32
CA HIS A 140 14.02 4.74 -9.98
C HIS A 140 12.98 4.37 -11.05
N PHE A 141 13.25 3.34 -11.85
CA PHE A 141 12.28 2.79 -12.80
C PHE A 141 11.00 2.36 -12.09
N LEU A 142 11.11 1.50 -11.07
CA LEU A 142 9.95 0.93 -10.39
C LEU A 142 9.06 1.98 -9.70
N ARG A 143 9.63 3.11 -9.30
CA ARG A 143 8.94 4.22 -8.64
C ARG A 143 8.39 5.29 -9.61
N SER A 144 8.91 5.36 -10.83
CA SER A 144 8.52 6.35 -11.84
C SER A 144 7.62 5.74 -12.93
N ASN A 145 6.96 4.64 -12.60
CA ASN A 145 6.24 3.80 -13.53
C ASN A 145 4.89 4.35 -14.00
N LEU A 146 4.44 3.82 -15.13
CA LEU A 146 3.08 4.00 -15.64
C LEU A 146 2.04 3.48 -14.65
N SER A 147 1.02 4.29 -14.40
CA SER A 147 -0.16 3.91 -13.63
C SER A 147 -0.82 2.62 -14.12
N GLU A 148 -0.70 2.33 -15.41
CA GLU A 148 -1.30 1.21 -16.09
C GLU A 148 -0.68 -0.12 -15.67
N PHE A 149 0.65 -0.17 -15.49
CA PHE A 149 1.33 -1.38 -15.00
C PHE A 149 1.10 -1.63 -13.51
N LEU A 150 0.77 -0.57 -12.75
CA LEU A 150 0.29 -0.69 -11.37
C LEU A 150 -1.22 -0.84 -11.26
N SER A 151 -1.95 -1.01 -12.37
CA SER A 151 -3.40 -1.10 -12.30
C SER A 151 -3.89 -2.33 -11.54
N LEU A 152 -3.08 -3.40 -11.50
CA LEU A 152 -3.33 -4.57 -10.68
C LEU A 152 -3.31 -4.24 -9.18
N ASP A 153 -2.46 -3.31 -8.71
CA ASP A 153 -2.41 -2.88 -7.30
C ASP A 153 -3.76 -2.35 -6.83
N LYS A 154 -4.38 -1.46 -7.61
CA LYS A 154 -5.72 -0.97 -7.29
C LYS A 154 -6.76 -2.08 -7.32
N ILE A 155 -6.75 -2.94 -8.34
CA ILE A 155 -7.71 -4.05 -8.47
C ILE A 155 -7.62 -4.99 -7.27
N LEU A 156 -6.40 -5.33 -6.84
CA LEU A 156 -6.15 -6.22 -5.70
C LEU A 156 -6.57 -5.57 -4.38
N ARG A 157 -6.32 -4.28 -4.19
CA ARG A 157 -6.81 -3.53 -3.01
C ARG A 157 -8.32 -3.42 -2.98
N ASP A 158 -8.96 -3.07 -4.09
CA ASP A 158 -10.42 -3.00 -4.22
C ASP A 158 -11.05 -4.38 -3.98
N HIS A 159 -10.43 -5.44 -4.50
CA HIS A 159 -10.85 -6.82 -4.27
C HIS A 159 -10.72 -7.21 -2.80
N ALA A 160 -9.61 -6.88 -2.13
CA ALA A 160 -9.41 -7.12 -0.71
C ALA A 160 -10.43 -6.37 0.16
N ALA A 161 -10.68 -5.09 -0.14
CA ALA A 161 -11.67 -4.26 0.53
C ALA A 161 -13.10 -4.81 0.38
N THR A 162 -13.44 -5.31 -0.81
CA THR A 162 -14.78 -5.83 -1.11
C THR A 162 -15.00 -7.24 -0.56
N LYS A 163 -13.99 -8.11 -0.64
CA LYS A 163 -14.13 -9.54 -0.32
C LYS A 163 -13.85 -9.86 1.14
N GLY A 164 -13.04 -9.06 1.83
CA GLY A 164 -12.67 -9.24 3.25
C GLY A 164 -11.93 -10.54 3.52
N LYS A 165 -10.72 -10.47 4.11
CA LYS A 165 -9.87 -11.61 4.56
C LYS A 165 -9.39 -12.61 3.49
N ASP A 166 -10.08 -12.76 2.35
CA ASP A 166 -9.78 -13.79 1.34
C ASP A 166 -8.68 -13.40 0.34
N PHE A 167 -8.08 -12.21 0.46
CA PHE A 167 -6.99 -11.77 -0.41
C PHE A 167 -5.95 -10.94 0.35
N ASP A 168 -5.37 -11.60 1.36
CA ASP A 168 -4.35 -11.05 2.24
C ASP A 168 -2.95 -11.37 1.68
N LEU A 169 -2.23 -10.32 1.26
CA LEU A 169 -0.89 -10.39 0.66
C LEU A 169 0.20 -10.11 1.71
N PRO A 170 1.33 -10.84 1.74
CA PRO A 170 2.42 -10.59 2.69
C PRO A 170 3.28 -9.37 2.27
N ILE A 171 2.67 -8.20 2.19
CA ILE A 171 3.28 -6.91 1.81
C ILE A 171 3.12 -5.90 2.94
N LEU A 172 3.90 -4.82 2.98
CA LEU A 172 3.86 -3.84 4.07
C LEU A 172 2.44 -3.31 4.38
N GLY A 173 1.70 -2.83 3.38
CA GLY A 173 0.38 -2.20 3.55
C GLY A 173 -0.81 -3.16 3.70
N SER A 174 -0.61 -4.33 4.31
CA SER A 174 -1.68 -5.32 4.54
C SER A 174 -1.73 -5.77 6.00
N THR A 175 -2.74 -6.55 6.37
CA THR A 175 -2.85 -7.19 7.68
C THR A 175 -2.07 -8.52 7.77
N GLU A 176 -1.80 -9.17 6.64
CA GLU A 176 -1.11 -10.47 6.59
C GLU A 176 0.32 -10.35 7.12
N PRO A 177 0.80 -11.21 8.03
CA PRO A 177 2.20 -11.18 8.41
C PRO A 177 3.13 -11.42 7.22
N LEU A 178 4.30 -10.76 7.23
CA LEU A 178 5.40 -11.13 6.35
C LEU A 178 5.88 -12.55 6.70
N ILE A 179 6.07 -13.38 5.68
CA ILE A 179 6.46 -14.79 5.84
C ILE A 179 7.92 -14.95 5.43
N GLY A 180 8.76 -15.33 6.40
CA GLY A 180 10.21 -15.44 6.23
C GLY A 180 10.97 -14.41 7.06
N GLN A 181 12.27 -14.64 7.21
CA GLN A 181 13.22 -13.77 7.94
C GLN A 181 14.34 -13.27 7.04
N LYS A 182 14.41 -13.77 5.81
CA LYS A 182 15.42 -13.38 4.81
C LYS A 182 14.76 -12.90 3.54
N ASN A 183 15.50 -12.07 2.81
CA ASN A 183 15.11 -11.48 1.54
C ASN A 183 14.50 -12.50 0.56
N PHE A 184 15.15 -13.66 0.36
CA PHE A 184 14.68 -14.72 -0.52
C PHE A 184 13.34 -15.31 -0.06
N GLU A 185 13.22 -15.63 1.23
CA GLU A 185 12.00 -16.23 1.82
C GLU A 185 10.79 -15.30 1.66
N LEU A 186 10.97 -14.01 1.98
CA LEU A 186 9.93 -12.99 1.83
C LEU A 186 9.44 -12.87 0.38
N LYS A 187 10.39 -12.84 -0.56
CA LYS A 187 10.12 -12.73 -2.00
C LYS A 187 9.40 -13.96 -2.55
N VAL A 188 9.80 -15.16 -2.14
CA VAL A 188 9.15 -16.43 -2.52
C VAL A 188 7.73 -16.48 -1.95
N ALA A 189 7.53 -16.12 -0.69
CA ALA A 189 6.20 -16.11 -0.09
C ALA A 189 5.24 -15.14 -0.81
N LEU A 190 5.73 -13.96 -1.23
CA LEU A 190 4.96 -13.03 -2.05
C LEU A 190 4.65 -13.62 -3.44
N LEU A 191 5.63 -14.29 -4.06
CA LEU A 191 5.46 -14.93 -5.37
C LEU A 191 4.41 -16.04 -5.31
N ASP A 192 4.43 -16.87 -4.26
CA ASP A 192 3.50 -17.96 -4.02
C ASP A 192 2.04 -17.48 -3.93
N LYS A 193 1.84 -16.34 -3.28
CA LYS A 193 0.51 -15.72 -3.12
C LYS A 193 0.02 -15.08 -4.41
N LEU A 194 0.92 -14.48 -5.20
CA LEU A 194 0.56 -13.74 -6.40
C LEU A 194 0.43 -14.62 -7.64
N MET A 195 1.37 -15.53 -7.91
CA MET A 195 1.38 -16.34 -9.12
C MET A 195 0.43 -17.54 -9.01
N CYS A 196 -0.88 -17.25 -8.97
CA CYS A 196 -1.96 -18.22 -8.89
C CYS A 196 -3.16 -17.80 -9.77
N ALA A 197 -4.09 -18.74 -10.00
CA ALA A 197 -5.29 -18.54 -10.83
C ALA A 197 -6.06 -17.26 -10.49
N LYS A 198 -6.26 -17.01 -9.18
CA LYS A 198 -7.07 -15.89 -8.69
C LYS A 198 -6.51 -14.55 -9.13
N THR A 199 -5.20 -14.35 -8.98
CA THR A 199 -4.54 -13.08 -9.34
C THR A 199 -4.45 -12.92 -10.86
N LEU A 200 -4.10 -13.99 -11.58
CA LEU A 200 -3.98 -13.95 -13.05
C LEU A 200 -5.31 -13.57 -13.71
N GLN A 201 -6.44 -14.05 -13.18
CA GLN A 201 -7.78 -13.71 -13.68
C GLN A 201 -8.23 -12.28 -13.36
N LEU A 202 -7.59 -11.62 -12.39
CA LEU A 202 -7.88 -10.22 -12.04
C LEU A 202 -7.07 -9.21 -12.87
N ALA A 203 -6.07 -9.68 -13.62
CA ALA A 203 -5.29 -8.83 -14.51
C ALA A 203 -6.18 -8.17 -15.57
N LYS A 204 -5.81 -6.97 -16.00
CA LYS A 204 -6.52 -6.29 -17.08
C LYS A 204 -6.34 -7.04 -18.40
N PRO A 205 -7.30 -6.95 -19.34
CA PRO A 205 -7.12 -7.48 -20.69
C PRO A 205 -5.84 -6.92 -21.33
N GLU A 206 -5.02 -7.81 -21.88
CA GLU A 206 -3.70 -7.49 -22.44
C GLU A 206 -3.75 -6.36 -23.47
N GLU A 207 -4.74 -6.37 -24.36
CA GLU A 207 -4.95 -5.33 -25.38
C GLU A 207 -5.09 -3.92 -24.77
N THR A 208 -5.68 -3.81 -23.59
CA THR A 208 -5.85 -2.53 -22.89
C THR A 208 -4.50 -1.98 -22.44
N VAL A 209 -3.65 -2.84 -21.89
CA VAL A 209 -2.31 -2.46 -21.42
C VAL A 209 -1.40 -2.18 -22.61
N ARG A 210 -1.47 -2.99 -23.67
CA ARG A 210 -0.69 -2.79 -24.92
C ARG A 210 -0.97 -1.46 -25.60
N LYS A 211 -2.22 -0.99 -25.61
CA LYS A 211 -2.55 0.35 -26.13
C LYS A 211 -1.81 1.45 -25.38
N SER A 212 -1.79 1.36 -24.06
CA SER A 212 -1.10 2.31 -23.20
C SER A 212 0.42 2.29 -23.42
N LEU A 213 0.99 1.10 -23.60
CA LEU A 213 2.41 0.95 -23.97
C LEU A 213 2.73 1.57 -25.35
N ALA A 214 1.83 1.43 -26.33
CA ALA A 214 2.05 1.96 -27.68
C ALA A 214 2.05 3.50 -27.74
N GLU A 215 1.42 4.16 -26.77
CA GLU A 215 1.38 5.63 -26.64
C GLU A 215 2.65 6.20 -25.99
N MET A 216 3.55 5.35 -25.47
CA MET A 216 4.76 5.79 -24.80
C MET A 216 5.84 6.32 -25.76
N PRO A 217 6.66 7.30 -25.31
CA PRO A 217 7.88 7.68 -26.02
C PRO A 217 8.80 6.46 -26.20
N LYS A 218 9.36 6.29 -27.41
CA LYS A 218 10.22 5.15 -27.73
C LYS A 218 11.47 5.07 -26.85
N ASP A 219 11.96 6.23 -26.45
CA ASP A 219 13.14 6.47 -25.61
C ASP A 219 12.82 6.53 -24.11
N PHE A 220 11.58 6.26 -23.68
CA PHE A 220 11.21 6.29 -22.28
C PHE A 220 12.14 5.43 -21.42
N LEU A 221 12.41 4.19 -21.85
CA LEU A 221 13.31 3.29 -21.10
C LEU A 221 14.77 3.76 -21.10
N ASN A 222 15.18 4.63 -22.02
CA ASN A 222 16.56 5.11 -22.10
C ASN A 222 16.94 5.95 -20.88
N ALA A 223 15.98 6.67 -20.33
CA ALA A 223 16.18 7.46 -19.11
C ALA A 223 16.54 6.59 -17.90
N TYR A 224 16.17 5.30 -17.91
CA TYR A 224 16.34 4.40 -16.78
C TYR A 224 17.46 3.37 -16.99
N PHE A 225 17.51 2.75 -18.17
CA PHE A 225 18.41 1.64 -18.49
C PHE A 225 19.43 1.96 -19.60
N GLY A 226 19.54 3.24 -19.96
CA GLY A 226 20.52 3.72 -20.94
C GLY A 226 20.11 3.55 -22.40
N PRO A 227 20.94 4.02 -23.33
CA PRO A 227 20.57 4.24 -24.75
C PRO A 227 20.27 2.97 -25.55
N THR A 228 20.64 1.79 -25.05
CA THR A 228 20.35 0.50 -25.67
C THR A 228 19.00 -0.08 -25.25
N ALA A 229 18.34 0.53 -24.27
CA ALA A 229 17.05 0.07 -23.80
C ALA A 229 15.95 0.38 -24.82
N ASN A 230 14.93 -0.47 -24.88
CA ASN A 230 13.82 -0.27 -25.81
C ASN A 230 12.50 -0.39 -25.06
N THR A 231 11.65 0.63 -25.15
CA THR A 231 10.32 0.65 -24.53
C THR A 231 9.47 -0.57 -24.88
N GLN A 232 9.67 -1.20 -26.04
CA GLN A 232 9.00 -2.45 -26.42
C GLN A 232 9.36 -3.65 -25.53
N ASP A 233 10.47 -3.60 -24.79
CA ASP A 233 10.82 -4.64 -23.82
C ASP A 233 9.84 -4.67 -22.64
N LEU A 234 9.03 -3.62 -22.44
CA LEU A 234 7.95 -3.62 -21.44
C LEU A 234 6.71 -4.38 -21.92
N ALA A 235 6.67 -4.87 -23.16
CA ALA A 235 5.54 -5.63 -23.69
C ALA A 235 5.26 -6.91 -22.89
N LEU A 236 6.28 -7.50 -22.27
CA LEU A 236 6.13 -8.67 -21.40
C LEU A 236 5.22 -8.37 -20.18
N PHE A 237 5.13 -7.12 -19.73
CA PHE A 237 4.26 -6.72 -18.62
C PHE A 237 2.80 -6.50 -19.04
N CYS A 238 2.46 -6.66 -20.32
CA CYS A 238 1.08 -6.53 -20.79
C CYS A 238 0.25 -7.80 -20.54
N THR A 239 0.88 -8.98 -20.52
CA THR A 239 0.18 -10.26 -20.28
C THR A 239 -0.30 -10.36 -18.83
N PRO A 240 -1.28 -11.23 -18.50
CA PRO A 240 -1.70 -11.44 -17.11
C PRO A 240 -0.57 -11.84 -16.16
N ALA A 241 0.32 -12.73 -16.61
CA ALA A 241 1.51 -13.12 -15.87
C ALA A 241 2.47 -11.93 -15.73
N GLY A 242 2.64 -11.14 -16.78
CA GLY A 242 3.46 -9.93 -16.80
C GLY A 242 3.01 -8.88 -15.79
N GLN A 243 1.72 -8.55 -15.78
CA GLN A 243 1.12 -7.63 -14.83
C GLN A 243 1.32 -8.12 -13.38
N THR A 244 1.18 -9.43 -13.16
CA THR A 244 1.40 -10.05 -11.85
C THR A 244 2.88 -9.97 -11.43
N LEU A 245 3.81 -10.24 -12.35
CA LEU A 245 5.24 -10.10 -12.11
C LEU A 245 5.64 -8.66 -11.83
N PHE A 246 5.07 -7.69 -12.55
CA PHE A 246 5.35 -6.28 -12.32
C PHE A 246 4.88 -5.81 -10.94
N TYR A 247 3.66 -6.20 -10.55
CA TYR A 247 3.16 -5.96 -9.21
C TYR A 247 4.05 -6.63 -8.14
N TRP A 248 4.49 -7.86 -8.39
CA TRP A 248 5.44 -8.56 -7.54
C TRP A 248 6.77 -7.80 -7.43
N LEU A 249 7.35 -7.32 -8.54
CA LEU A 249 8.60 -6.55 -8.58
C LEU A 249 8.51 -5.30 -7.68
N TYR A 250 7.41 -4.55 -7.80
CA TYR A 250 7.18 -3.35 -7.00
C TYR A 250 7.15 -3.65 -5.49
N HIS A 251 6.46 -4.70 -5.07
CA HIS A 251 6.40 -5.07 -3.64
C HIS A 251 7.65 -5.80 -3.15
N ALA A 252 8.27 -6.62 -3.99
CA ALA A 252 9.54 -7.27 -3.71
C ALA A 252 10.64 -6.24 -3.43
N LEU A 253 10.62 -5.08 -4.12
CA LEU A 253 11.54 -3.98 -3.86
C LEU A 253 11.40 -3.46 -2.42
N ASN A 254 10.16 -3.21 -1.98
CA ASN A 254 9.89 -2.78 -0.60
C ASN A 254 10.37 -3.82 0.43
N LEU A 255 10.07 -5.10 0.17
CA LEU A 255 10.53 -6.21 1.02
C LEU A 255 12.05 -6.34 1.04
N HIS A 256 12.71 -6.08 -0.09
CA HIS A 256 14.16 -6.13 -0.20
C HIS A 256 14.81 -5.12 0.73
N LEU A 257 14.30 -3.87 0.75
CA LEU A 257 14.88 -2.78 1.53
C LEU A 257 14.80 -3.06 3.04
N ILE A 258 13.62 -3.48 3.54
CA ILE A 258 13.43 -3.81 4.97
C ILE A 258 14.17 -5.07 5.41
N SER A 259 14.42 -6.01 4.50
CA SER A 259 15.03 -7.30 4.85
C SER A 259 16.52 -7.22 5.23
N LYS A 260 17.14 -6.04 5.08
CA LYS A 260 18.52 -5.78 5.51
C LYS A 260 18.68 -5.89 7.04
N ASP A 261 17.59 -5.74 7.78
CA ASP A 261 17.56 -5.90 9.24
C ASP A 261 16.47 -6.93 9.64
N PRO A 262 16.84 -8.15 10.04
CA PRO A 262 15.86 -9.15 10.48
C PRO A 262 15.01 -8.73 11.69
N ALA A 263 15.54 -7.85 12.57
CA ALA A 263 14.76 -7.33 13.70
C ALA A 263 13.59 -6.48 13.20
N MET A 264 13.78 -5.75 12.10
CA MET A 264 12.73 -4.94 11.47
C MET A 264 11.55 -5.80 10.99
N ILE A 265 11.80 -6.99 10.46
CA ILE A 265 10.72 -7.92 10.03
C ILE A 265 9.86 -8.33 11.23
N THR A 266 10.50 -8.61 12.37
CA THR A 266 9.81 -8.96 13.62
C THR A 266 8.99 -7.78 14.16
N GLU A 267 9.56 -6.57 14.18
CA GLU A 267 8.85 -5.34 14.55
C GLU A 267 7.63 -5.10 13.64
N ILE A 268 7.81 -5.22 12.32
CA ILE A 268 6.75 -5.09 11.33
C ILE A 268 5.61 -6.07 11.62
N ASN A 269 5.93 -7.35 11.78
CA ASN A 269 4.91 -8.37 12.02
C ASN A 269 4.17 -8.15 13.34
N LEU A 270 4.84 -7.63 14.37
CA LEU A 270 4.18 -7.24 15.61
C LEU A 270 3.19 -6.09 15.40
N VAL A 271 3.57 -5.04 14.65
CA VAL A 271 2.69 -3.92 14.30
C VAL A 271 1.48 -4.41 13.51
N LYS A 272 1.70 -5.23 12.47
CA LYS A 272 0.62 -5.80 11.65
C LYS A 272 -0.33 -6.66 12.45
N LYS A 273 0.19 -7.47 13.37
CA LYS A 273 -0.63 -8.26 14.30
C LYS A 273 -1.49 -7.36 15.19
N ARG A 274 -0.90 -6.37 15.85
CA ARG A 274 -1.62 -5.40 16.69
C ARG A 274 -2.70 -4.68 15.90
N PHE A 275 -2.39 -4.28 14.66
CA PHE A 275 -3.33 -3.62 13.77
C PHE A 275 -4.51 -4.53 13.40
N ALA A 276 -4.23 -5.77 12.98
CA ALA A 276 -5.24 -6.79 12.67
C ALA A 276 -6.15 -7.12 13.86
N GLU A 277 -5.61 -7.08 15.08
CA GLU A 277 -6.35 -7.31 16.33
C GLU A 277 -7.09 -6.06 16.84
N SER A 278 -6.86 -4.88 16.25
CA SER A 278 -7.45 -3.60 16.68
C SER A 278 -8.17 -2.85 15.55
N LEU A 279 -7.52 -1.90 14.88
CA LEU A 279 -8.13 -0.99 13.91
C LEU A 279 -8.56 -1.69 12.61
N ALA A 280 -7.88 -2.74 12.19
CA ALA A 280 -8.32 -3.52 11.03
C ALA A 280 -9.45 -4.51 11.38
N ASN A 281 -9.81 -4.68 12.66
CA ASN A 281 -10.91 -5.52 13.09
C ASN A 281 -12.22 -4.69 13.16
N PRO A 282 -13.18 -4.90 12.23
CA PRO A 282 -14.41 -4.11 12.18
C PRO A 282 -15.24 -4.23 13.46
N GLU A 283 -15.31 -5.42 14.06
CA GLU A 283 -16.04 -5.66 15.31
C GLU A 283 -15.42 -4.91 16.49
N PHE A 284 -14.08 -4.96 16.62
CA PHE A 284 -13.37 -4.24 17.69
C PHE A 284 -13.55 -2.73 17.54
N ARG A 285 -13.34 -2.19 16.33
CA ARG A 285 -13.58 -0.76 16.05
C ARG A 285 -15.00 -0.34 16.43
N ALA A 286 -15.98 -1.13 16.02
CA ALA A 286 -17.38 -0.81 16.28
C ALA A 286 -17.71 -0.82 17.78
N GLN A 287 -17.12 -1.76 18.54
CA GLN A 287 -17.27 -1.81 19.99
C GLN A 287 -16.55 -0.64 20.69
N ALA A 288 -15.30 -0.34 20.33
CA ALA A 288 -14.56 0.79 20.90
C ALA A 288 -15.25 2.14 20.59
N PHE A 289 -15.82 2.28 19.40
CA PHE A 289 -16.61 3.45 19.03
C PHE A 289 -17.89 3.56 19.87
N ARG A 290 -18.63 2.46 20.06
CA ARG A 290 -19.79 2.38 20.96
C ARG A 290 -19.42 2.84 22.38
N GLU A 291 -18.33 2.35 22.94
CA GLU A 291 -17.87 2.69 24.29
C GLU A 291 -17.55 4.18 24.44
N LYS A 292 -16.88 4.79 23.44
CA LYS A 292 -16.62 6.24 23.42
C LYS A 292 -17.90 7.06 23.41
N LEU A 293 -18.92 6.65 22.65
CA LEU A 293 -20.20 7.35 22.59
C LEU A 293 -20.99 7.25 23.91
N ILE A 294 -20.93 6.09 24.58
CA ILE A 294 -21.48 5.90 25.92
C ILE A 294 -20.79 6.82 26.92
N ALA A 295 -19.45 6.84 26.93
CA ALA A 295 -18.67 7.70 27.83
C ALA A 295 -18.91 9.20 27.57
N ALA A 296 -19.10 9.59 26.31
CA ALA A 296 -19.45 10.96 25.92
C ALA A 296 -20.90 11.35 26.24
N ASN A 297 -21.71 10.42 26.76
CA ASN A 297 -23.13 10.61 27.04
C ASN A 297 -23.92 11.07 25.79
N SER A 298 -23.59 10.50 24.62
CA SER A 298 -24.18 10.88 23.33
C SER A 298 -25.69 10.61 23.29
N GLY A 299 -26.50 11.62 22.95
CA GLY A 299 -27.97 11.48 22.88
C GLY A 299 -28.50 11.22 21.47
N LEU A 300 -27.90 11.86 20.47
CA LEU A 300 -28.21 11.70 19.06
C LEU A 300 -26.91 11.62 18.27
N LEU A 301 -26.78 10.60 17.43
CA LEU A 301 -25.57 10.32 16.66
C LEU A 301 -25.91 10.35 15.18
N PHE A 302 -25.14 11.13 14.43
CA PHE A 302 -25.10 11.07 12.96
C PHE A 302 -23.78 10.42 12.55
N THR A 303 -23.87 9.27 11.92
CA THR A 303 -22.72 8.59 11.34
C THR A 303 -22.74 8.79 9.83
N GLN A 304 -21.56 8.99 9.25
CA GLN A 304 -21.31 8.92 7.83
C GLN A 304 -20.26 7.84 7.60
N GLU A 305 -20.28 7.27 6.40
CA GLU A 305 -19.33 6.25 5.99
C GLU A 305 -19.19 5.16 7.07
N SER A 306 -20.28 4.51 7.43
CA SER A 306 -20.29 3.41 8.41
C SER A 306 -20.36 2.07 7.71
N ASP A 307 -19.48 1.16 8.09
CA ASP A 307 -19.60 -0.24 7.70
C ASP A 307 -20.81 -0.91 8.40
N ALA A 308 -21.16 -2.13 7.97
CA ALA A 308 -22.29 -2.86 8.53
C ALA A 308 -22.12 -3.26 10.01
N TYR A 309 -20.90 -3.19 10.56
CA TYR A 309 -20.60 -3.58 11.94
C TYR A 309 -20.97 -2.49 12.94
N ILE A 310 -20.87 -1.23 12.55
CA ILE A 310 -21.20 -0.08 13.39
C ILE A 310 -22.68 -0.08 13.82
N PRO A 311 -23.67 -0.12 12.89
CA PRO A 311 -25.08 -0.22 13.29
C PRO A 311 -25.37 -1.44 14.16
N LYS A 312 -24.74 -2.59 13.85
CA LYS A 312 -24.90 -3.83 14.61
C LYS A 312 -24.38 -3.69 16.04
N ALA A 313 -23.24 -3.04 16.25
CA ALA A 313 -22.67 -2.83 17.58
C ALA A 313 -23.50 -1.82 18.39
N LEU A 314 -23.91 -0.70 17.78
CA LEU A 314 -24.70 0.35 18.43
C LEU A 314 -26.10 -0.13 18.85
N GLY A 315 -26.75 -0.95 18.03
CA GLY A 315 -28.07 -1.51 18.30
C GLY A 315 -28.11 -2.62 19.37
N LYS A 316 -26.95 -3.12 19.84
CA LYS A 316 -26.92 -4.11 20.93
C LYS A 316 -27.56 -3.55 22.20
N GLU A 317 -28.31 -4.39 22.90
CA GLU A 317 -29.01 -4.06 24.15
C GLU A 317 -30.01 -2.90 23.98
N ASN A 318 -30.46 -2.63 22.74
CA ASN A 318 -31.31 -1.49 22.38
C ASN A 318 -30.76 -0.13 22.82
N LEU A 319 -29.45 -0.02 23.04
CA LEU A 319 -28.82 1.17 23.62
C LEU A 319 -28.92 2.39 22.69
N PHE A 320 -28.82 2.16 21.39
CA PHE A 320 -28.99 3.16 20.35
C PHE A 320 -29.97 2.61 19.31
N LEU A 321 -31.12 3.28 19.15
CA LEU A 321 -32.14 2.92 18.17
C LEU A 321 -31.89 3.65 16.86
N PRO A 322 -31.81 2.95 15.72
CA PRO A 322 -31.79 3.62 14.43
C PRO A 322 -33.15 4.30 14.19
N ILE A 323 -33.13 5.54 13.69
CA ILE A 323 -34.34 6.19 13.17
C ILE A 323 -34.86 5.41 11.95
N ASP A 324 -36.18 5.31 11.79
CA ASP A 324 -36.79 4.59 10.68
C ASP A 324 -36.39 5.14 9.29
N LYS A 325 -36.40 4.26 8.27
CA LYS A 325 -36.22 4.59 6.84
C LYS A 325 -34.85 5.14 6.42
N GLN A 326 -33.76 4.61 7.00
CA GLN A 326 -32.40 4.95 6.57
C GLN A 326 -31.95 4.07 5.39
N ASN A 327 -31.11 4.63 4.50
CA ASN A 327 -30.50 3.87 3.40
C ASN A 327 -29.11 3.35 3.84
N PRO A 328 -28.98 2.06 4.21
CA PRO A 328 -27.70 1.52 4.67
C PRO A 328 -26.62 1.49 3.59
N ARG A 329 -26.98 1.68 2.31
CA ARG A 329 -26.00 1.67 1.20
C ARG A 329 -25.15 2.93 1.14
N ASP A 330 -25.62 4.03 1.71
CA ASP A 330 -24.92 5.31 1.66
C ASP A 330 -23.99 5.49 2.88
N GLY A 331 -23.86 4.46 3.74
CA GLY A 331 -23.03 4.47 4.94
C GLY A 331 -23.47 5.48 6.01
N CYS A 332 -24.58 6.18 5.79
CA CYS A 332 -25.06 7.21 6.69
C CYS A 332 -26.14 6.65 7.60
N PHE A 333 -25.94 6.78 8.92
CA PHE A 333 -26.94 6.36 9.89
C PHE A 333 -27.23 7.42 10.95
N ILE A 334 -28.46 7.43 11.46
CA ILE A 334 -28.88 8.27 12.58
C ILE A 334 -29.35 7.38 13.71
N PHE A 335 -28.75 7.55 14.89
CA PHE A 335 -29.15 6.80 16.08
C PHE A 335 -29.59 7.72 17.20
N LEU A 336 -30.71 7.37 17.83
CA LEU A 336 -31.14 7.97 19.08
C LEU A 336 -30.72 7.05 20.23
N ARG A 337 -30.07 7.59 21.25
CA ARG A 337 -29.82 6.82 22.47
C ARG A 337 -31.15 6.50 23.16
N THR A 338 -31.27 5.30 23.70
CA THR A 338 -32.36 4.99 24.62
C THR A 338 -31.94 5.34 26.03
N ASP A 339 -32.76 6.15 26.68
CA ASP A 339 -32.65 6.41 28.10
C ASP A 339 -33.26 5.24 28.87
N TYR A 340 -32.85 3.98 28.64
CA TYR A 340 -33.48 2.83 29.28
C TYR A 340 -33.19 2.81 30.80
N VAL A 341 -33.91 3.66 31.52
CA VAL A 341 -34.26 3.54 32.93
C VAL A 341 -35.30 2.42 32.95
N GLY A 342 -34.83 1.20 33.17
CA GLY A 342 -35.73 0.14 33.62
C GLY A 342 -36.32 0.57 34.97
N THR A 343 -37.58 0.98 34.96
CA THR A 343 -38.47 0.89 36.13
C THR A 343 -39.18 -0.43 36.11
#